data_AF-N1UGQ5-F1
#
_entry.id   AF-N1UGQ5-F1
#
_cell.length_a   1.000
_cell.length_b   1.000
_cell.length_c   1.000
_cell.angle_alpha   90.00
_cell.angle_beta   90.00
_cell.angle_gamma   90.00
#
_symmetry.space_group_name_H-M   'P 1'
#
loop_
_entity.id
_entity.type
_entity.pdbx_description
1 polymer ?
#
loop_
_entity_poly.entity_id
_entity_poly.type
_entity_poly.pdbx_seq_one_letter_code
_entity_poly.pdbx_strand_id
1 'polypeptide(L)' 'MQDLHLPQNKKTDRRNVMKRKVYVGMDVHKETIQIAYLTSNTKEMVKEQQIKHNEVHIKKFINRLKTEWN' A
#
# COMPACT_ATOMS: atom_id res chain seq x y z
N MET A 1 -54.69 -7.86 7.47
CA MET A 1 -53.57 -7.15 6.83
C MET A 1 -52.40 -8.10 6.84
N GLN A 2 -51.82 -8.42 5.68
CA GLN A 2 -50.66 -9.32 5.61
C GLN A 2 -49.42 -8.47 5.83
N ASP A 3 -48.72 -8.68 6.94
CA ASP A 3 -47.44 -8.02 7.21
C ASP A 3 -46.41 -8.50 6.21
N LEU A 4 -46.05 -7.60 5.29
CA LEU A 4 -45.01 -7.80 4.28
C LEU A 4 -43.66 -7.89 5.00
N HIS A 5 -43.25 -9.10 5.37
CA HIS A 5 -41.92 -9.34 5.93
C HIS A 5 -40.86 -9.07 4.85
N LEU A 6 -40.33 -7.86 4.86
CA LEU A 6 -39.18 -7.49 4.04
C LEU A 6 -37.98 -8.36 4.45
N PRO A 7 -37.32 -9.06 3.50
CA PRO A 7 -36.14 -9.84 3.84
C PRO A 7 -35.07 -8.91 4.40
N GLN A 8 -34.57 -9.23 5.60
CA GLN A 8 -33.45 -8.53 6.20
C GLN A 8 -32.30 -8.54 5.19
N ASN A 9 -31.94 -7.34 4.75
CA ASN A 9 -30.84 -7.03 3.87
C ASN A 9 -29.63 -7.87 4.31
N LYS A 10 -29.24 -8.87 3.50
CA LYS A 10 -28.02 -9.64 3.69
C LYS A 10 -26.93 -8.59 3.86
N LYS A 11 -26.39 -8.46 5.09
CA LYS A 11 -25.24 -7.62 5.37
C LYS A 11 -24.15 -8.11 4.42
N THR A 12 -24.05 -7.48 3.26
CA THR A 12 -22.98 -7.71 2.30
C THR A 12 -21.71 -7.70 3.11
N ASP A 13 -20.95 -8.76 2.97
CA ASP A 13 -19.64 -8.93 3.55
C ASP A 13 -18.73 -7.79 3.05
N ARG A 14 -18.89 -6.59 3.64
CA ARG A 14 -18.06 -5.41 3.41
C ARG A 14 -16.70 -5.56 4.09
N ARG A 15 -16.33 -6.78 4.49
CA ARG A 15 -14.94 -7.18 4.68
C ARG A 15 -14.35 -7.71 3.37
N ASN A 16 -14.80 -7.19 2.22
CA ASN A 16 -13.87 -6.95 1.12
C ASN A 16 -12.89 -5.86 1.57
N VAL A 17 -11.99 -6.29 2.44
CA VAL A 17 -10.70 -5.71 2.77
C VAL A 17 -10.08 -5.42 1.41
N MET A 18 -10.31 -4.22 0.87
CA MET A 18 -9.42 -3.67 -0.14
C MET A 18 -8.05 -3.80 0.53
N LYS A 19 -7.27 -4.82 0.12
CA LYS A 19 -5.90 -5.02 0.59
C LYS A 19 -5.28 -3.63 0.52
N ARG A 20 -4.94 -3.07 1.69
CA ARG A 20 -4.66 -1.63 1.88
C ARG A 20 -3.83 -1.17 0.69
N LYS A 21 -4.44 -0.48 -0.27
CA LYS A 21 -3.72 -0.02 -1.45
C LYS A 21 -2.63 0.90 -0.90
N VAL A 22 -1.37 0.63 -1.23
CA VAL A 22 -0.24 1.45 -0.85
C VAL A 22 0.18 2.20 -2.11
N TYR A 23 0.19 3.53 -2.05
CA TYR A 23 0.79 4.32 -3.12
C TYR A 23 2.27 4.50 -2.80
N VAL A 24 3.12 4.42 -3.82
CA VAL A 24 4.55 4.64 -3.67
C VAL A 24 4.93 5.88 -4.46
N GLY A 25 5.37 6.92 -3.77
CA GLY A 25 6.00 8.09 -4.37
C GLY A 25 7.51 7.88 -4.43
N MET A 26 8.15 8.23 -5.54
CA MET A 26 9.60 8.14 -5.70
C MET A 26 10.14 9.45 -6.23
N ASP A 27 11.17 9.96 -5.55
CA ASP A 27 11.93 11.13 -5.96
C ASP A 27 13.39 10.74 -6.19
N VAL A 28 13.90 10.99 -7.39
CA VAL A 28 15.22 10.53 -7.84
C VAL A 28 16.12 11.74 -8.02
N HIS A 29 17.07 11.87 -7.11
CA HIS A 29 18.13 12.87 -7.15
C HIS A 29 19.46 12.24 -7.58
N LYS A 30 20.44 13.08 -7.92
CA LYS A 30 21.76 12.63 -8.41
C LYS A 30 22.42 11.59 -7.50
N GLU A 31 22.35 11.78 -6.18
CA GLU A 31 23.03 10.91 -5.21
C GLU A 31 22.10 9.97 -4.44
N THR A 32 20.81 10.26 -4.41
CA THR A 32 19.85 9.51 -3.58
C THR A 32 18.50 9.33 -4.27
N ILE A 33 17.84 8.23 -3.93
CA ILE A 33 16.44 7.98 -4.29
C ILE A 33 15.64 7.95 -2.98
N GLN A 34 14.61 8.77 -2.89
CA GLN A 34 13.65 8.77 -1.78
C GLN A 34 12.37 8.06 -2.21
N ILE A 35 11.81 7.28 -1.29
CA ILE A 35 10.67 6.40 -1.53
C ILE A 35 9.71 6.54 -0.35
N ALA A 36 8.53 7.07 -0.62
CA ALA A 36 7.47 7.25 0.38
C ALA A 36 6.33 6.24 0.13
N TYR A 37 5.89 5.57 1.19
CA TYR A 37 4.76 4.64 1.18
C TYR A 37 3.58 5.35 1.83
N LEU A 38 2.52 5.56 1.05
CA LEU A 38 1.33 6.26 1.49
C LEU A 38 0.16 5.29 1.64
N THR A 39 -0.66 5.46 2.68
CA THR A 39 -1.94 4.73 2.73
C THR A 39 -2.86 5.24 1.63
N SER A 40 -3.65 4.36 1.00
CA SER A 40 -4.58 4.82 -0.05
C SER A 40 -5.75 5.65 0.46
N ASN A 41 -6.10 5.52 1.75
CA ASN A 41 -7.32 6.14 2.27
C ASN A 41 -7.03 7.56 2.76
N THR A 42 -5.98 7.74 3.56
CA THR A 42 -5.64 9.04 4.15
C THR A 42 -4.51 9.74 3.39
N LYS A 43 -3.84 9.04 2.46
CA LYS A 43 -2.60 9.51 1.80
C LYS A 43 -1.50 9.87 2.79
N GLU A 44 -1.63 9.45 4.05
CA GLU A 44 -0.62 9.66 5.07
C GLU A 44 0.60 8.79 4.78
N MET A 45 1.77 9.35 5.04
CA MET A 45 3.03 8.65 4.91
C MET A 45 3.18 7.64 6.04
N VAL A 46 3.27 6.37 5.68
CA VAL A 46 3.45 5.25 6.61
C VAL A 46 4.93 4.95 6.82
N LYS A 47 5.72 5.12 5.75
CA LYS A 47 7.14 4.80 5.75
C LYS A 47 7.83 5.68 4.72
N GLU A 48 9.03 6.11 5.07
CA GLU A 48 9.97 6.77 4.17
C GLU A 48 11.26 5.97 4.14
N GLN A 49 11.84 5.81 2.96
CA GLN A 49 13.13 5.17 2.77
C GLN A 49 13.96 6.00 1.80
N GLN A 50 15.22 6.21 2.14
CA GLN A 50 16.20 6.83 1.25
C GLN A 50 17.31 5.82 0.97
N ILE A 51 17.69 5.70 -0.30
CA ILE A 51 18.80 4.86 -0.74
C ILE A 51 19.78 5.68 -1.56
N LYS A 52 21.06 5.25 -1.59
CA LYS A 52 22.03 5.84 -2.51
C LYS A 52 21.66 5.50 -3.95
N HIS A 53 21.81 6.47 -4.84
CA HIS A 53 21.57 6.32 -6.27
C HIS A 53 22.78 5.64 -6.94
N ASN A 54 23.02 4.38 -6.59
CA ASN A 54 24.00 3.53 -7.26
C ASN A 54 23.46 2.11 -7.40
N GLU A 55 23.96 1.40 -8.41
CA GLU A 55 23.45 0.09 -8.82
C GLU A 55 23.47 -0.94 -7.68
N VAL A 56 24.56 -0.98 -6.89
CA VAL A 56 24.72 -1.95 -5.79
C VAL A 56 23.65 -1.75 -4.72
N HIS A 57 23.40 -0.50 -4.33
CA HIS A 57 22.42 -0.19 -3.28
C HIS A 57 20.99 -0.41 -3.78
N ILE A 58 20.71 -0.09 -5.06
CA ILE A 58 19.41 -0.37 -5.68
C ILE A 58 19.14 -1.88 -5.74
N LYS A 59 20.11 -2.69 -6.20
CA LYS A 59 19.97 -4.16 -6.24
C LYS A 59 19.72 -4.73 -4.85
N LYS A 60 20.48 -4.27 -3.84
CA LYS A 60 20.30 -4.69 -2.44
C LYS A 60 18.90 -4.32 -1.92
N PHE A 61 18.42 -3.13 -2.25
CA PHE A 61 17.08 -2.67 -1.89
C PHE A 61 15.98 -3.53 -2.51
N ILE A 62 16.04 -3.81 -3.82
CA ILE A 62 15.05 -4.66 -4.50
C ILE A 62 15.05 -6.10 -3.95
N ASN A 63 16.22 -6.68 -3.67
CA ASN A 63 16.29 -8.02 -3.09
C ASN A 63 15.64 -8.07 -1.70
N ARG A 64 15.86 -7.04 -0.88
CA ARG A 64 15.20 -6.91 0.42
C ARG A 64 13.67 -6.84 0.29
N LEU A 65 13.16 -6.07 -0.68
CA LEU A 65 11.71 -6.00 -0.93
C LEU A 65 11.12 -7.37 -1.32
N LYS A 66 11.84 -8.14 -2.14
CA LYS A 66 11.41 -9.50 -2.52
C LYS A 66 11.37 -10.46 -1.32
N THR A 67 12.32 -10.35 -0.40
CA THR A 67 12.33 -11.18 0.82
C THR A 67 11.29 -10.77 1.85
N GLU A 68 10.91 -9.50 1.93
CA GLU A 68 9.85 -9.02 2.85
C GLU A 68 8.43 -9.40 2.37
N TRP A 69 8.27 -9.80 1.11
CA TRP A 69 6.98 -10.18 0.51
C TRP A 69 6.72 -11.70 0.48
N ASN A 70 7.76 -12.53 0.63
CA ASN A 70 7.64 -13.99 0.78
C ASN A 70 7.36 -14.38 2.23
#